data_AF-A0A9X0D215-F1
#
_entry.id   AF-A0A9X0D215-F1
#
_cell.length_a   1.000
_cell.length_b   1.000
_cell.length_c   1.000
_cell.angle_alpha   90.00
_cell.angle_beta   90.00
_cell.angle_gamma   90.00
#
_symmetry.space_group_name_H-M   'P 1'
#
loop_
_entity.id
_entity.type
_entity.pdbx_description
1 polymer ?
#
loop_
_entity_poly.entity_id
_entity_poly.type
_entity_poly.pdbx_seq_one_letter_code
_entity_poly.pdbx_strand_id
1 'polypeptide(L)'
;MSFLVFQCWKQYICGCYPLCPNKLVYPEIFLSEYLYSTTQQVFKKLRYFCKNPRHVRTHKVTVRLERFTWDKLKDSFHELLSSAEQDTNKT
;
A
#
# COMPACT_ATOMS: atom_id res chain seq x y z
N MET A 1 -18.48 4.19 7.17
CA MET A 1 -17.42 5.17 6.85
C MET A 1 -16.14 4.53 6.29
N SER A 2 -15.83 3.26 6.55
CA SER A 2 -14.57 2.62 6.09
C SER A 2 -14.50 2.31 4.57
N PHE A 3 -15.62 2.16 3.87
CA PHE A 3 -15.62 1.91 2.42
C PHE A 3 -15.10 3.11 1.58
N LEU A 4 -15.25 4.34 2.09
CA LEU A 4 -14.86 5.55 1.34
C LEU A 4 -13.34 5.75 1.26
N VAL A 5 -12.58 5.35 2.27
CA VAL A 5 -11.11 5.52 2.27
C VAL A 5 -10.46 4.60 1.23
N PHE A 6 -10.94 3.36 1.11
CA PHE A 6 -10.42 2.39 0.16
C PHE A 6 -10.84 2.72 -1.29
N GLN A 7 -12.06 3.24 -1.49
CA GLN A 7 -12.49 3.74 -2.79
C GLN A 7 -11.71 4.99 -3.22
N CYS A 8 -11.46 5.92 -2.30
CA CYS A 8 -10.67 7.12 -2.57
C CYS A 8 -9.24 6.76 -3.00
N TRP A 9 -8.61 5.77 -2.35
CA TRP A 9 -7.29 5.30 -2.75
C TRP A 9 -7.27 4.64 -4.14
N LYS A 10 -8.30 3.83 -4.46
CA LYS A 10 -8.48 3.22 -5.79
C LYS A 10 -8.66 4.29 -6.89
N GLN A 11 -9.31 5.41 -6.57
CA GLN A 11 -9.48 6.55 -7.46
C GLN A 11 -8.19 7.39 -7.59
N TYR A 12 -7.43 7.56 -6.50
CA TYR A 12 -6.21 8.37 -6.47
C TYR A 12 -5.02 7.70 -7.19
N ILE A 13 -5.00 6.37 -7.27
CA ILE A 13 -3.99 5.62 -8.05
C ILE A 13 -4.29 5.63 -9.56
N CYS A 14 -5.47 6.07 -10.00
CA CYS A 14 -5.89 6.00 -11.39
C CYS A 14 -5.04 6.94 -12.29
N GLY A 15 -3.91 6.41 -12.78
CA GLY A 15 -2.92 7.13 -13.59
C GLY A 15 -1.61 7.52 -12.86
N CYS A 16 -1.50 7.21 -11.56
CA CYS A 16 -0.35 7.58 -10.73
C CYS A 16 0.58 6.38 -10.51
N TYR A 17 1.89 6.59 -10.67
CA TYR A 17 2.90 5.60 -10.29
C TYR A 17 3.17 5.71 -8.78
N PRO A 18 2.91 4.67 -7.98
CA PRO A 18 3.10 4.73 -6.54
C PRO A 18 4.59 4.74 -6.22
N LEU A 19 5.10 5.89 -5.76
CA LEU A 19 6.44 6.00 -5.19
C LEU A 19 6.28 6.17 -3.69
N CYS A 20 6.79 5.22 -2.90
CA CYS A 20 6.65 5.29 -1.45
C CYS A 20 7.99 5.09 -0.72
N PRO A 21 8.23 5.81 0.39
CA PRO A 21 9.44 5.66 1.18
C PRO A 21 9.44 4.32 1.93
N ASN A 22 10.54 3.58 1.86
CA ASN A 22 10.68 2.23 2.43
C ASN A 22 10.35 2.15 3.94
N LYS A 23 10.54 3.25 4.68
CA LYS A 23 10.28 3.32 6.13
C LYS A 23 8.79 3.36 6.51
N LEU A 24 7.91 3.65 5.57
CA LEU A 24 6.48 3.91 5.81
C LEU A 24 5.58 2.90 5.12
N VAL A 25 6.16 1.88 4.50
CA VAL A 25 5.43 0.99 3.61
C VAL A 25 5.40 -0.41 4.19
N TYR A 26 4.23 -1.02 4.05
CA TYR A 26 4.01 -2.45 4.21
C TYR A 26 4.61 -3.18 2.99
N PRO A 27 5.80 -3.81 3.13
CA PRO A 27 6.48 -4.46 2.01
C PRO A 27 5.69 -5.66 1.47
N GLU A 28 4.73 -6.17 2.23
CA GLU A 28 3.81 -7.24 1.81
C GLU A 28 2.78 -6.74 0.79
N ILE A 29 2.50 -5.44 0.82
CA ILE A 29 1.52 -4.79 -0.05
C ILE A 29 2.23 -4.22 -1.27
N PHE A 30 3.36 -3.53 -1.10
CA PHE A 30 4.05 -2.89 -2.22
C PHE A 30 5.34 -3.59 -2.60
N LEU A 31 5.51 -3.85 -3.89
CA LEU A 31 6.76 -4.35 -4.45
C LEU A 31 7.90 -3.35 -4.23
N SER A 32 9.11 -3.87 -4.04
CA SER A 32 10.33 -3.09 -3.83
C SER A 32 10.66 -2.12 -4.99
N GLU A 33 10.11 -2.36 -6.18
CA GLU A 33 10.22 -1.47 -7.33
C GLU A 33 9.60 -0.08 -7.10
N TYR A 34 8.53 -0.01 -6.29
CA TYR A 34 7.85 1.23 -5.92
C TYR A 34 8.54 1.96 -4.77
N LEU A 35 9.39 1.25 -4.04
CA LEU A 35 10.03 1.76 -2.84
C LEU A 35 11.26 2.60 -3.17
N TYR A 36 11.51 3.58 -2.31
CA TYR A 36 12.75 4.33 -2.28
C TYR A 36 13.25 4.46 -0.85
N SER A 37 14.57 4.37 -0.67
CA SER A 37 15.22 4.53 0.63
C SER A 37 15.87 5.91 0.76
N THR A 38 16.32 6.49 -0.36
CA THR A 38 17.00 7.79 -0.39
C THR A 38 16.35 8.76 -1.36
N THR A 39 16.46 10.06 -1.08
CA THR A 39 15.91 11.13 -1.93
C THR A 39 16.53 11.13 -3.33
N GLN A 40 17.80 10.73 -3.46
CA GLN A 40 18.48 10.61 -4.76
C GLN A 40 17.84 9.55 -5.67
N GLN A 41 17.37 8.43 -5.09
CA GLN A 41 16.66 7.39 -5.84
C GLN A 41 15.33 7.93 -6.40
N VAL A 42 14.60 8.71 -5.60
CA VAL A 42 13.38 9.40 -6.05
C VAL A 42 13.68 10.35 -7.19
N PHE A 43 14.70 11.20 -7.04
CA PHE A 43 15.07 12.17 -8.06
C PHE A 43 15.43 11.50 -9.39
N LYS A 44 16.17 10.38 -9.34
CA LYS A 44 16.50 9.59 -10.53
C LYS A 44 15.26 9.00 -11.21
N LYS A 45 14.33 8.42 -10.44
CA LYS A 45 13.06 7.87 -10.94
C LYS A 45 12.18 8.96 -11.53
N LEU A 46 12.01 10.09 -10.83
CA LEU A 46 11.25 11.24 -11.33
C LEU A 46 11.85 11.82 -12.62
N ARG A 47 13.17 11.98 -12.70
CA ARG A 47 13.84 12.43 -13.93
C ARG A 47 13.59 11.48 -15.10
N TYR A 48 13.57 10.16 -14.85
CA TYR A 48 13.25 9.16 -15.86
C TYR A 48 11.77 9.25 -16.30
N PHE A 49 10.86 9.47 -15.35
CA PHE A 49 9.43 9.65 -15.61
C PHE A 49 9.13 10.89 -16.44
N CYS A 50 9.79 12.02 -16.15
CA CYS A 50 9.66 13.23 -16.96
C CYS A 50 10.16 13.04 -18.40
N LYS A 51 11.19 12.20 -18.61
CA LYS A 51 11.70 11.86 -19.94
C LYS A 51 10.83 10.83 -20.68
N ASN A 52 10.15 9.94 -19.94
CA ASN A 52 9.38 8.83 -20.50
C ASN A 52 7.95 8.80 -19.95
N PRO A 53 7.11 9.81 -20.26
CA PRO A 53 5.75 9.90 -19.72
C PRO A 53 4.85 8.72 -20.15
N ARG A 54 5.12 8.10 -21.31
CA ARG A 54 4.36 6.92 -21.77
C ARG A 54 4.58 5.70 -20.87
N HIS A 55 5.78 5.54 -20.32
CA HIS A 55 6.11 4.40 -19.46
C HIS A 55 5.30 4.44 -18.17
N VAL A 56 5.21 5.63 -17.55
CA VAL A 56 4.41 5.87 -16.34
C VAL A 56 2.92 5.68 -16.59
N ARG A 57 2.40 6.21 -17.70
CA ARG A 57 0.97 6.17 -18.02
C ARG A 57 0.48 4.78 -18.43
N THR A 58 1.36 3.95 -18.99
CA THR A 58 1.03 2.57 -19.38
C THR A 58 1.23 1.59 -18.23
N HIS A 59 1.95 2.00 -17.19
CA HIS A 59 2.23 1.16 -16.02
C HIS A 59 0.96 0.82 -15.27
N LYS A 60 0.52 -0.43 -15.36
CA LYS A 60 -0.56 -0.95 -14.52
C LYS A 60 0.02 -1.40 -13.19
N VAL A 61 -0.28 -0.65 -12.15
CA VAL A 61 0.04 -0.99 -10.77
C VAL A 61 -0.61 -2.33 -10.43
N THR A 62 0.18 -3.40 -10.44
CA THR A 62 -0.29 -4.76 -10.16
C THR A 62 -0.07 -5.06 -8.68
N VAL A 63 -0.68 -4.26 -7.82
CA VAL A 63 -0.66 -4.52 -6.37
C VAL A 63 -1.88 -5.38 -6.04
N ARG A 64 -1.66 -6.51 -5.35
CA ARG A 64 -2.74 -7.43 -4.91
C ARG A 64 -3.50 -6.86 -3.70
N LEU A 65 -4.09 -5.69 -3.86
CA LEU A 65 -4.86 -4.99 -2.82
C LEU A 65 -6.10 -5.76 -2.38
N GLU A 66 -6.59 -6.67 -3.22
CA GLU A 66 -7.76 -7.52 -2.96
C GLU A 66 -7.59 -8.46 -1.75
N ARG A 67 -6.35 -8.82 -1.40
CA ARG A 67 -6.07 -9.61 -0.19
C ARG A 67 -6.02 -8.74 1.06
N PHE A 68 -5.71 -7.46 0.89
CA PHE A 68 -5.54 -6.51 1.99
C PHE A 68 -6.77 -5.60 2.16
N THR A 69 -7.91 -5.94 1.55
CA THR A 69 -9.18 -5.27 1.82
C THR A 69 -9.68 -5.60 3.22
N TRP A 70 -10.25 -4.59 3.89
CA TRP A 70 -10.86 -4.73 5.21
C TRP A 70 -11.85 -5.88 5.29
N ASP A 71 -12.62 -6.13 4.23
CA ASP A 71 -13.59 -7.25 4.17
C ASP A 71 -12.97 -8.63 4.40
N LYS A 72 -11.68 -8.80 4.07
CA LYS A 72 -10.93 -10.05 4.26
C LYS A 72 -10.11 -10.08 5.54
N LEU A 73 -9.68 -8.92 6.03
CA LEU A 73 -8.86 -8.78 7.24
C LEU A 73 -9.68 -8.68 8.52
N LYS A 74 -10.92 -8.18 8.46
CA LYS A 74 -11.74 -7.94 9.66
C LYS A 74 -11.91 -9.20 10.51
N ASP A 75 -12.11 -10.36 9.89
CA ASP A 75 -12.40 -11.61 10.61
C ASP A 75 -11.17 -12.08 11.41
N SER A 76 -9.97 -12.00 10.82
CA SER A 76 -8.72 -12.31 11.53
C SER A 76 -8.41 -11.31 12.64
N PHE A 77 -8.75 -10.02 12.44
CA PHE A 77 -8.60 -9.01 13.48
C PHE A 77 -9.59 -9.23 14.63
N HIS A 78 -10.83 -9.61 14.33
CA HIS A 78 -11.82 -9.97 15.35
C HIS A 78 -11.39 -11.19 16.17
N GLU A 79 -10.83 -12.21 15.53
CA GLU A 79 -10.29 -13.39 16.20
C GLU A 79 -9.11 -13.03 17.13
N LEU A 80 -8.15 -12.25 16.63
CA LEU A 80 -7.01 -11.76 17.42
C LEU A 80 -7.45 -10.91 18.62
N LEU A 81 -8.35 -9.96 18.42
CA LEU A 81 -8.85 -9.10 19.50
C LEU A 81 -9.65 -9.90 20.53
N SER A 82 -10.47 -10.87 20.09
CA SER A 82 -11.18 -11.76 21.00
C SER A 82 -10.26 -12.69 21.78
N SER A 83 -9.11 -13.10 21.21
CA SER A 83 -8.09 -13.86 21.94
C SER A 83 -7.30 -13.00 22.93
N ALA A 84 -7.04 -11.74 22.61
CA ALA A 84 -6.31 -10.81 23.47
C ALA A 84 -7.07 -10.47 24.77
N GLU A 85 -8.40 -10.55 24.75
CA GLU A 85 -9.25 -10.36 25.94
C GLU A 85 -9.15 -11.53 26.95
N GLN A 86 -8.60 -12.69 26.55
CA GLN A 86 -8.47 -13.85 27.44
C GLN A 86 -7.19 -13.82 28.30
N ASP A 87 -6.19 -13.02 27.92
CA ASP A 87 -4.90 -12.94 28.63
C ASP A 87 -4.91 -11.95 29.80
N THR A 88 -5.93 -11.07 29.91
CA THR A 88 -6.08 -10.13 31.04
C THR A 88 -6.81 -10.72 32.25
N ASN A 89 -7.31 -11.95 32.17
CA ASN A 89 -8.05 -12.63 33.25
C ASN A 89 -7.25 -13.76 33.94
N LYS A 90 -5.92 -13.77 33.80
CA LYS A 90 -5.01 -14.62 34.57
C LYS A 90 -3.94 -13.78 35.25
N THR A 91 -4.33 -13.00 36.26
CA THR A 91 -3.45 -12.60 37.36
C THR A 91 -4.31 -12.48 38.61
#